data_AF-A0A532UL98-F1
#
_entry.id   AF-A0A532UL98-F1
#
_cell.length_a   1.000
_cell.length_b   1.000
_cell.length_c   1.000
_cell.angle_alpha   90.00
_cell.angle_beta   90.00
_cell.angle_gamma   90.00
#
_symmetry.space_group_name_H-M   'P 1'
#
loop_
_entity.id
_entity.type
_entity.pdbx_description
1 polymer ?
#
loop_
_entity_poly.entity_id
_entity_poly.type
_entity_poly.pdbx_seq_one_letter_code
_entity_poly.pdbx_strand_id
1 'polypeptide(L)'
;MKEFIKKNRALLKLYCIVAGIIGWLLIVGGVFWFILSASSIDTSTAQRPDGLMYLISSMIFDFALPGLIALGVMQFIRYLFADTDKPGRLLGMADWLFYWYAVFLILKTYFKYVFYCEWYAEAIGLETSRLLFVQPFLLPTVAKVLILVGLGQIIRRVMPVIEESKTLV
;
A
#
# COMPACT_ATOMS: atom_id res chain seq x y z
N MET A 1 -2.13 -4.78 -28.08
CA MET A 1 -2.00 -5.27 -26.69
C MET A 1 -1.54 -6.75 -26.62
N LYS A 2 -2.19 -7.67 -27.36
CA LYS A 2 -1.78 -9.09 -27.42
C LYS A 2 -0.31 -9.32 -27.82
N GLU A 3 0.19 -8.54 -28.78
CA GLU A 3 1.59 -8.64 -29.24
C GLU A 3 2.61 -8.17 -28.18
N PHE A 4 2.28 -7.11 -27.44
CA PHE A 4 3.10 -6.63 -26.30
C PHE A 4 3.11 -7.63 -25.15
N ILE A 5 1.95 -8.21 -24.81
CA ILE A 5 1.83 -9.24 -23.77
C ILE A 5 2.61 -10.50 -24.18
N LYS A 6 2.53 -10.90 -25.46
CA LYS A 6 3.26 -12.05 -25.99
C LYS A 6 4.77 -11.82 -25.99
N LYS A 7 5.23 -10.61 -26.35
CA LYS A 7 6.64 -10.22 -26.37
C LYS A 7 7.24 -10.09 -24.96
N ASN A 8 6.47 -9.59 -23.99
CA ASN A 8 6.95 -9.33 -22.62
C ASN A 8 6.46 -10.35 -21.59
N ARG A 9 5.96 -11.52 -22.03
CA ARG A 9 5.36 -12.54 -21.18
C ARG A 9 6.23 -12.96 -20.00
N ALA A 10 7.52 -13.16 -20.25
CA ALA A 10 8.48 -13.58 -19.23
C ALA A 10 8.67 -12.51 -18.14
N LEU A 11 8.80 -11.25 -18.53
CA LEU A 11 8.96 -10.12 -17.61
C LEU A 11 7.73 -9.91 -16.74
N LEU A 12 6.54 -9.89 -17.34
CA LEU A 12 5.28 -9.78 -16.60
C LEU A 12 5.05 -10.96 -15.64
N LYS A 13 5.42 -12.20 -16.03
CA LYS A 13 5.36 -13.36 -15.13
C LYS A 13 6.32 -13.21 -13.95
N LEU A 14 7.52 -12.66 -14.18
CA LEU A 14 8.48 -12.36 -13.12
C LEU A 14 7.92 -11.29 -12.17
N TYR A 15 7.38 -10.19 -12.69
CA TYR A 15 6.72 -9.16 -11.87
C TYR A 15 5.57 -9.72 -11.05
N CYS A 16 4.77 -10.63 -11.61
CA CYS A 16 3.69 -11.31 -10.89
C CYS A 16 4.22 -12.11 -9.70
N ILE A 17 5.30 -12.86 -9.88
CA ILE A 17 5.90 -13.67 -8.81
C ILE A 17 6.49 -12.76 -7.73
N VAL A 18 7.25 -11.75 -8.15
CA VAL A 18 7.89 -10.79 -7.23
C VAL A 18 6.84 -10.02 -6.42
N ALA A 19 5.78 -9.51 -7.07
CA ALA A 19 4.69 -8.83 -6.37
C ALA A 19 3.96 -9.75 -5.37
N GLY A 20 3.78 -11.03 -5.73
CA GLY A 20 3.23 -12.04 -4.81
C GLY A 20 4.11 -12.26 -3.57
N ILE A 21 5.42 -12.45 -3.78
CA ILE A 21 6.39 -12.65 -2.69
C ILE A 21 6.42 -11.42 -1.79
N ILE A 22 6.55 -10.21 -2.36
CA ILE A 22 6.58 -8.95 -1.60
C ILE A 22 5.29 -8.78 -0.82
N GLY A 23 4.13 -9.05 -1.44
CA GLY A 23 2.83 -8.93 -0.79
C GLY A 23 2.69 -9.83 0.43
N TRP A 24 3.05 -11.11 0.30
CA TRP A 24 3.05 -12.05 1.42
C TRP A 24 4.07 -11.70 2.49
N LEU A 25 5.28 -11.30 2.11
CA LEU A 25 6.34 -10.94 3.04
C LEU A 25 5.93 -9.70 3.87
N LEU A 26 5.27 -8.72 3.27
CA LEU A 26 4.73 -7.56 3.99
C LEU A 26 3.64 -7.95 4.98
N ILE A 27 2.69 -8.81 4.60
CA ILE A 27 1.61 -9.24 5.50
C ILE A 27 2.18 -10.07 6.66
N VAL A 28 2.97 -11.10 6.37
CA VAL A 28 3.55 -11.99 7.38
C VAL A 28 4.54 -11.24 8.26
N GLY A 29 5.41 -10.42 7.66
CA GLY A 29 6.37 -9.58 8.38
C GLY A 29 5.67 -8.56 9.28
N GLY A 30 4.56 -7.96 8.82
CA GLY A 30 3.75 -7.05 9.63
C GLY A 30 3.08 -7.73 10.82
N VAL A 31 2.52 -8.92 10.63
CA VAL A 31 1.96 -9.73 11.72
C VAL A 31 3.04 -10.10 12.74
N PHE A 32 4.21 -10.56 12.25
CA PHE A 32 5.34 -10.90 13.11
C PHE A 32 5.84 -9.69 13.92
N TRP A 33 6.02 -8.54 13.26
CA TRP A 33 6.39 -7.29 13.90
C TRP A 33 5.38 -6.85 14.95
N PHE A 34 4.08 -6.96 14.64
CA PHE A 34 3.00 -6.65 15.57
C PHE A 34 3.05 -7.54 16.80
N ILE A 35 3.23 -8.86 16.64
CA ILE A 35 3.31 -9.82 17.76
C ILE A 35 4.52 -9.50 18.65
N LEU A 36 5.70 -9.28 18.06
CA LEU A 36 6.90 -8.93 18.82
C LEU A 36 6.69 -7.63 19.61
N SER A 37 6.18 -6.60 18.94
CA SER A 37 5.97 -5.29 19.57
C SER A 37 4.86 -5.34 20.64
N ALA A 38 3.81 -6.14 20.44
CA ALA A 38 2.78 -6.37 21.43
C ALA A 38 3.30 -7.12 22.66
N SER A 39 4.22 -8.09 22.46
CA SER A 39 4.83 -8.85 23.55
C SER A 39 5.83 -8.02 24.40
N SER A 40 6.37 -6.95 23.84
CA SER A 40 7.27 -6.02 24.55
C SER A 40 6.56 -4.89 25.31
N ILE A 41 5.22 -4.82 25.24
CA ILE A 41 4.46 -3.85 26.03
C ILE A 41 4.25 -4.44 27.42
N ASP A 42 4.95 -3.88 28.41
CA ASP A 42 4.68 -4.18 29.81
C ASP A 42 3.23 -3.83 30.19
N THR A 43 2.66 -4.60 31.11
CA THR A 43 1.29 -4.42 31.61
C THR A 43 1.05 -3.04 32.26
N SER A 44 2.10 -2.29 32.60
CA SER A 44 2.03 -0.91 33.08
C SER A 44 1.92 0.13 31.95
N THR A 45 2.46 -0.14 30.76
CA THR A 45 2.33 0.70 29.56
C THR A 45 1.07 0.41 28.74
N ALA A 46 0.42 -0.73 28.97
CA ALA A 46 -0.88 -1.08 28.39
C ALA A 46 -2.02 -0.10 28.78
N GLN A 47 -1.82 0.75 29.79
CA GLN A 47 -2.75 1.83 30.16
C GLN A 47 -2.65 3.08 29.27
N ARG A 48 -1.65 3.18 28.37
CA ARG A 48 -1.59 4.27 27.39
C ARG A 48 -2.24 3.85 26.07
N PRO A 49 -3.45 4.34 25.74
CA PRO A 49 -4.14 3.98 24.49
C PRO A 49 -3.34 4.33 23.23
N ASP A 50 -2.42 5.27 23.35
CA ASP A 50 -1.59 5.82 22.27
C ASP A 50 -0.65 4.76 21.66
N GLY A 51 -0.08 3.87 22.49
CA GLY A 51 0.86 2.83 22.03
C GLY A 51 0.16 1.74 21.22
N LEU A 52 -1.04 1.35 21.65
CA LEU A 52 -1.87 0.34 20.97
C LEU A 52 -2.42 0.88 19.65
N MET A 53 -2.90 2.14 19.64
CA MET A 53 -3.30 2.82 18.40
C MET A 53 -2.14 2.95 17.41
N TYR A 54 -0.94 3.28 17.87
CA TYR A 54 0.24 3.36 17.03
C TYR A 54 0.58 2.00 16.40
N LEU A 55 0.53 0.92 17.18
CA LEU A 55 0.80 -0.44 16.71
C LEU A 55 -0.21 -0.92 15.67
N ILE A 56 -1.50 -0.70 15.92
CA ILE A 56 -2.57 -1.05 14.98
C ILE A 56 -2.42 -0.23 13.69
N SER A 57 -2.17 1.07 13.80
CA SER A 57 -1.95 1.95 12.65
C SER A 57 -0.73 1.52 11.83
N SER A 58 0.37 1.18 12.49
CA SER A 58 1.59 0.67 11.84
C SER A 58 1.31 -0.64 11.08
N MET A 59 0.68 -1.61 11.74
CA MET A 59 0.32 -2.89 11.11
C MET A 59 -0.55 -2.71 9.87
N ILE A 60 -1.57 -1.85 9.95
CA ILE A 60 -2.53 -1.66 8.86
C ILE A 60 -1.89 -0.89 7.70
N PHE A 61 -1.30 0.27 7.96
CA PHE A 61 -0.88 1.21 6.92
C PHE A 61 0.54 0.99 6.41
N ASP A 62 1.42 0.41 7.22
CA ASP A 62 2.82 0.22 6.82
C ASP A 62 3.08 -1.21 6.31
N PHE A 63 2.23 -2.19 6.66
CA PHE A 63 2.39 -3.59 6.26
C PHE A 63 1.19 -4.16 5.50
N ALA A 64 0.01 -4.23 6.12
CA ALA A 64 -1.13 -4.97 5.57
C ALA A 64 -1.64 -4.36 4.26
N LEU A 65 -1.87 -3.05 4.21
CA LEU A 65 -2.38 -2.38 3.01
C LEU A 65 -1.37 -2.42 1.85
N PRO A 66 -0.08 -2.07 2.03
CA PRO A 66 0.94 -2.27 0.99
C PRO A 66 1.02 -3.72 0.50
N GLY A 67 0.92 -4.69 1.41
CA GLY A 67 0.90 -6.11 1.07
C GLY A 67 -0.31 -6.50 0.21
N LEU A 68 -1.50 -6.03 0.57
CA LEU A 68 -2.74 -6.22 -0.20
C LEU A 68 -2.65 -5.57 -1.59
N ILE A 69 -2.01 -4.41 -1.72
CA ILE A 69 -1.79 -3.76 -3.02
C ILE A 69 -0.88 -4.60 -3.90
N ALA A 70 0.23 -5.11 -3.36
CA ALA A 70 1.14 -5.97 -4.10
C ALA A 70 0.45 -7.26 -4.56
N LEU A 71 -0.40 -7.86 -3.72
CA LEU A 71 -1.24 -9.00 -4.09
C LEU A 71 -2.31 -8.62 -5.13
N GLY A 72 -2.87 -7.41 -5.07
CA GLY A 72 -3.79 -6.87 -6.07
C GLY A 72 -3.12 -6.72 -7.44
N VAL A 73 -1.89 -6.20 -7.48
CA VAL A 73 -1.07 -6.11 -8.70
C VAL A 73 -0.76 -7.52 -9.25
N MET A 74 -0.44 -8.47 -8.39
CA MET A 74 -0.27 -9.87 -8.78
C MET A 74 -1.54 -10.43 -9.44
N GLN A 75 -2.73 -10.19 -8.86
CA GLN A 75 -4.00 -10.61 -9.44
C GLN A 75 -4.29 -9.91 -10.78
N PHE A 76 -3.96 -8.62 -10.89
CA PHE A 76 -4.08 -7.87 -12.15
C PHE A 76 -3.24 -8.48 -13.26
N ILE A 77 -1.97 -8.78 -12.98
CA ILE A 77 -1.08 -9.41 -13.96
C ILE A 77 -1.56 -10.83 -14.32
N ARG A 78 -2.06 -11.60 -13.34
CA ARG A 78 -2.68 -12.90 -13.62
C ARG A 78 -3.90 -12.78 -14.53
N TYR A 79 -4.76 -11.79 -14.30
CA TYR A 79 -5.94 -11.55 -15.12
C TYR A 79 -5.57 -11.17 -16.57
N LEU A 80 -4.50 -10.38 -16.75
CA LEU A 80 -3.92 -10.09 -18.08
C LEU A 80 -3.48 -11.36 -18.84
N PHE A 81 -3.13 -12.45 -18.15
CA PHE A 81 -2.67 -13.70 -18.76
C PHE A 81 -3.72 -14.80 -18.85
N ALA A 82 -4.79 -14.73 -18.07
CA ALA A 82 -5.81 -15.76 -18.03
C ALA A 82 -6.89 -15.50 -19.10
N ASP A 83 -7.18 -16.53 -19.91
CA ASP A 83 -8.34 -16.60 -20.82
C ASP A 83 -9.68 -16.74 -20.06
N THR A 84 -9.73 -16.34 -18.79
CA THR A 84 -10.99 -16.29 -18.03
C THR A 84 -11.72 -14.98 -18.33
N ASP A 85 -13.00 -15.10 -18.68
CA ASP A 85 -13.86 -13.99 -19.14
C ASP A 85 -14.18 -12.93 -18.07
N LYS A 86 -13.90 -13.20 -16.79
CA LYS A 86 -14.35 -12.31 -15.70
C LYS A 86 -13.18 -11.70 -14.94
N PRO A 87 -13.08 -10.36 -14.85
CA PRO A 87 -12.16 -9.72 -13.92
C PRO A 87 -12.51 -10.18 -12.51
N GLY A 88 -11.52 -10.58 -11.73
CA GLY A 88 -11.75 -10.88 -10.32
C GLY A 88 -12.40 -9.68 -9.64
N ARG A 89 -13.35 -9.89 -8.71
CA ARG A 89 -14.06 -8.79 -8.00
C ARG A 89 -13.10 -7.75 -7.40
N LEU A 90 -11.88 -8.16 -7.05
CA LEU A 90 -10.82 -7.31 -6.54
C LEU A 90 -10.39 -6.22 -7.55
N LEU A 91 -10.41 -6.52 -8.85
CA LEU A 91 -9.99 -5.62 -9.92
C LEU A 91 -11.00 -4.51 -10.14
N GLY A 92 -12.31 -4.83 -10.14
CA GLY A 92 -13.37 -3.84 -10.30
C GLY A 92 -13.45 -2.85 -9.13
N MET A 93 -13.01 -3.26 -7.94
CA MET A 93 -12.89 -2.39 -6.76
C MET A 93 -11.51 -1.74 -6.59
N ALA A 94 -10.51 -2.12 -7.40
CA ALA A 94 -9.12 -1.70 -7.20
C ALA A 94 -8.92 -0.19 -7.38
N ASP A 95 -9.59 0.43 -8.36
CA ASP A 95 -9.51 1.87 -8.59
C ASP A 95 -9.97 2.64 -7.33
N TRP A 96 -11.18 2.32 -6.86
CA TRP A 96 -11.74 2.88 -5.64
C TRP A 96 -10.83 2.64 -4.42
N LEU A 97 -10.34 1.41 -4.25
CA LEU A 97 -9.52 1.02 -3.10
C LEU A 97 -8.20 1.80 -3.05
N PHE A 98 -7.55 2.03 -4.20
CA PHE A 98 -6.30 2.79 -4.25
C PHE A 98 -6.49 4.28 -3.96
N TYR A 99 -7.59 4.88 -4.44
CA TYR A 99 -7.91 6.28 -4.12
C TYR A 99 -8.22 6.47 -2.64
N TRP A 100 -9.08 5.62 -2.05
CA TRP A 100 -9.37 5.70 -0.62
C TRP A 100 -8.12 5.50 0.22
N TYR A 101 -7.27 4.56 -0.17
CA TYR A 101 -6.03 4.33 0.55
C TYR A 101 -5.06 5.54 0.46
N ALA A 102 -4.99 6.20 -0.69
CA ALA A 102 -4.23 7.45 -0.82
C ALA A 102 -4.78 8.56 0.11
N VAL A 103 -6.10 8.71 0.20
CA VAL A 103 -6.75 9.66 1.12
C VAL A 103 -6.42 9.31 2.57
N PHE A 104 -6.54 8.04 2.97
CA PHE A 104 -6.20 7.61 4.32
C PHE A 104 -4.71 7.82 4.66
N LEU A 105 -3.80 7.63 3.71
CA LEU A 105 -2.38 7.91 3.90
C LEU A 105 -2.12 9.40 4.14
N ILE A 106 -2.75 10.28 3.35
CA ILE A 106 -2.66 11.73 3.56
C ILE A 106 -3.18 12.10 4.95
N LEU A 107 -4.33 11.56 5.33
CA LEU A 107 -4.93 11.82 6.64
C LEU A 107 -4.06 11.30 7.80
N LYS A 108 -3.52 10.08 7.69
CA LYS A 108 -2.55 9.51 8.66
C LYS A 108 -1.33 10.42 8.81
N THR A 109 -0.76 10.88 7.69
CA THR A 109 0.43 11.73 7.70
C THR A 109 0.13 13.12 8.27
N TYR A 110 -1.05 13.67 7.99
CA TYR A 110 -1.51 14.91 8.62
C TYR A 110 -1.67 14.76 10.14
N PHE A 111 -2.37 13.72 10.61
CA PHE A 111 -2.50 13.45 12.05
C PHE A 111 -1.14 13.25 12.71
N LYS A 112 -0.27 12.44 12.09
CA LYS A 112 1.11 12.28 12.59
C LYS A 112 1.82 13.62 12.67
N TYR A 113 1.70 14.50 11.67
CA TYR A 113 2.33 15.82 11.68
C TYR A 113 1.88 16.68 12.86
N VAL A 114 0.57 16.74 13.10
CA VAL A 114 -0.02 17.52 14.21
C VAL A 114 0.51 16.99 15.55
N PHE A 115 0.37 15.68 15.79
CA PHE A 115 0.85 15.07 17.04
C PHE A 115 2.37 15.17 17.22
N TYR A 116 3.16 14.94 16.16
CA TYR A 116 4.62 15.02 16.25
C TYR A 116 5.10 16.45 16.48
N CYS A 117 4.52 17.44 15.78
CA CYS A 117 4.92 18.83 15.95
C CYS A 117 4.57 19.33 17.34
N GLU A 118 3.41 18.99 17.90
CA GLU A 118 3.06 19.42 19.26
C GLU A 118 3.97 18.78 20.32
N TRP A 119 4.29 17.48 20.20
CA TRP A 119 5.14 16.80 21.20
C TRP A 119 6.63 17.09 21.08
N TYR A 120 7.20 17.18 19.86
CA TYR A 120 8.64 17.36 19.66
C TYR A 120 9.09 18.82 19.57
N ALA A 121 8.18 19.77 19.28
CA ALA A 121 8.53 21.19 19.28
C ALA A 121 9.00 21.66 20.66
N GLU A 122 8.46 21.08 21.74
CA GLU A 122 8.90 21.37 23.12
C GLU A 122 10.32 20.87 23.41
N ALA A 123 10.79 19.81 22.76
CA ALA A 123 12.04 19.13 23.11
C ALA A 123 13.27 19.54 22.28
N ILE A 124 13.11 19.83 20.98
CA ILE A 124 14.26 19.98 20.03
C ILE A 124 14.15 21.28 19.21
N GLY A 125 13.10 22.08 19.41
CA GLY A 125 12.83 23.29 18.64
C GLY A 125 12.07 23.03 17.33
N LEU A 126 11.33 24.04 16.89
CA LEU A 126 10.33 23.96 15.81
C LEU A 126 10.93 23.71 14.41
N GLU A 127 12.14 24.16 14.13
CA GLU A 127 12.74 24.00 12.79
C GLU A 127 13.33 22.60 12.58
N THR A 128 14.06 22.09 13.58
CA THR A 128 14.70 20.77 13.52
C THR A 128 13.66 19.64 13.51
N SER A 129 12.58 19.80 14.27
CA SER A 129 11.45 18.85 14.32
C SER A 129 10.70 18.75 12.97
N ARG A 130 10.55 19.86 12.24
CA ARG A 130 9.96 19.86 10.89
C ARG A 130 10.82 19.11 9.88
N LEU A 131 12.13 19.32 9.89
CA LEU A 131 13.08 18.63 9.00
C LEU A 131 13.11 17.11 9.26
N LEU A 132 13.13 16.72 10.53
CA LEU A 132 13.06 15.32 10.97
C LEU A 132 11.70 14.67 10.69
N PHE A 133 10.64 15.46 10.45
CA PHE A 133 9.36 14.92 10.01
C PHE A 133 9.29 14.74 8.49
N VAL A 134 9.78 15.72 7.72
CA VAL A 134 9.68 15.73 6.25
C VAL A 134 10.40 14.54 5.62
N GLN A 135 11.63 14.26 6.05
CA GLN A 135 12.48 13.25 5.42
C GLN A 135 11.97 11.80 5.60
N PRO A 136 11.66 11.31 6.82
CA PRO A 136 11.21 9.94 7.01
C PRO A 136 9.70 9.74 6.83
N PHE A 137 8.86 10.78 6.91
CA PHE A 137 7.40 10.60 6.85
C PHE A 137 6.76 11.22 5.62
N LEU A 138 7.01 12.50 5.31
CA LEU A 138 6.33 13.18 4.21
C LEU A 138 6.76 12.61 2.86
N LEU A 139 8.07 12.50 2.64
CA LEU A 139 8.62 12.09 1.34
C LEU A 139 8.20 10.66 0.95
N PRO A 140 8.27 9.64 1.84
CA PRO A 140 7.74 8.32 1.55
C PRO A 140 6.22 8.29 1.38
N THR A 141 5.47 9.13 2.11
CA THR A 141 4.01 9.22 1.95
C THR A 141 3.65 9.73 0.57
N VAL A 142 4.28 10.82 0.12
CA VAL A 142 4.03 11.39 -1.22
C VAL A 142 4.36 10.36 -2.29
N ALA A 143 5.49 9.65 -2.17
CA ALA A 143 5.84 8.58 -3.10
C ALA A 143 4.77 7.46 -3.12
N LYS A 144 4.30 7.00 -1.95
CA LYS A 144 3.22 6.00 -1.86
C LYS A 144 1.94 6.48 -2.53
N VAL A 145 1.52 7.72 -2.28
CA VAL A 145 0.32 8.33 -2.88
C VAL A 145 0.44 8.39 -4.40
N LEU A 146 1.58 8.84 -4.93
CA LEU A 146 1.83 8.89 -6.37
C LEU A 146 1.78 7.51 -7.01
N ILE A 147 2.37 6.49 -6.37
CA ILE A 147 2.33 5.11 -6.84
C ILE A 147 0.88 4.59 -6.89
N LEU A 148 0.08 4.87 -5.86
CA LEU A 148 -1.32 4.43 -5.78
C LEU A 148 -2.20 5.09 -6.83
N VAL A 149 -2.10 6.41 -6.97
CA VAL A 149 -2.84 7.16 -7.99
C VAL A 149 -2.42 6.70 -9.38
N GLY A 150 -1.12 6.50 -9.61
CA GLY A 150 -0.59 5.96 -10.86
C GLY A 150 -1.12 4.55 -11.17
N LEU A 151 -1.13 3.66 -10.18
CA LEU A 151 -1.70 2.31 -10.32
C LEU A 151 -3.21 2.36 -10.61
N GLY A 152 -3.97 3.19 -9.90
CA GLY A 152 -5.42 3.38 -10.14
C GLY A 152 -5.68 3.86 -11.57
N GLN A 153 -4.95 4.87 -12.03
CA GLN A 153 -5.06 5.38 -13.40
C GLN A 153 -4.70 4.32 -14.45
N ILE A 154 -3.64 3.53 -14.23
CA ILE A 154 -3.25 2.44 -15.13
C ILE A 154 -4.36 1.39 -15.21
N ILE A 155 -4.87 0.92 -14.07
CA ILE A 155 -5.95 -0.08 -14.05
C ILE A 155 -7.18 0.46 -14.76
N ARG A 156 -7.61 1.69 -14.45
CA ARG A 156 -8.80 2.31 -15.06
C ARG A 156 -8.69 2.43 -16.58
N ARG A 157 -7.50 2.68 -17.13
CA ARG A 157 -7.28 2.77 -18.58
C ARG A 157 -7.10 1.42 -19.25
N VAL A 158 -6.43 0.47 -18.59
CA VAL A 158 -6.08 -0.83 -19.18
C VAL A 158 -7.27 -1.81 -19.11
N MET A 159 -8.08 -1.76 -18.07
CA MET A 159 -9.25 -2.64 -17.89
C MET A 159 -10.25 -2.60 -19.06
N PRO A 160 -10.77 -1.43 -19.51
CA PRO A 160 -11.72 -1.38 -20.62
C PRO A 160 -11.11 -1.88 -21.93
N VAL A 161 -9.82 -1.62 -22.17
CA VAL A 161 -9.12 -2.10 -23.37
C VAL A 161 -8.95 -3.63 -23.36
N ILE A 162 -8.73 -4.24 -22.19
CA ILE A 162 -8.70 -5.69 -22.07
C ILE A 162 -10.08 -6.28 -22.37
N GLU A 163 -11.14 -5.71 -21.78
CA GLU A 163 -12.52 -6.16 -21.98
C GLU A 163 -12.93 -6.09 -23.45
N GLU A 164 -12.69 -4.94 -24.12
CA GLU A 164 -12.94 -4.78 -25.56
C GLU A 164 -12.16 -5.79 -26.40
N SER A 165 -10.87 -6.03 -26.07
CA SER A 165 -10.03 -6.98 -26.80
C SER A 165 -10.44 -8.45 -26.64
N LYS A 166 -11.20 -8.77 -25.58
CA LYS A 166 -11.79 -10.09 -25.35
C LYS A 166 -13.15 -10.23 -26.04
N THR A 167 -13.96 -9.16 -26.10
CA THR A 167 -15.28 -9.19 -26.78
C THR A 167 -15.21 -9.18 -28.31
N LEU A 168 -14.07 -8.78 -28.89
CA LEU A 168 -13.85 -8.72 -30.35
C LEU A 168 -13.28 -10.04 -30.95
N VAL A 169 -13.17 -11.10 -30.14
CA VAL A 169 -12.76 -12.46 -30.56
C VAL A 169 -13.97 -13.37 -30.44
#